data_AF-A0A0J8QME1-F1
#
_entry.id   AF-A0A0J8QME1-F1
#
_cell.length_a   1.000
_cell.length_b   1.000
_cell.length_c   1.000
_cell.angle_alpha   90.00
_cell.angle_beta   90.00
_cell.angle_gamma   90.00
#
_symmetry.space_group_name_H-M   'P 1'
#
loop_
_entity.id
_entity.type
_entity.pdbx_description
1 polymer ?
#
loop_
_entity_poly.entity_id
_entity_poly.type
_entity_poly.pdbx_seq_one_letter_code
_entity_poly.pdbx_strand_id
1 'polypeptide(L)'
;MGWFSSSSDAPQKASDGGKIAPDRSSRDKCYKGRDLFFKCLDQNGIIDAIKKDGEARAKCAKELQEFENACSATWVKYFKEKRVMEYRRDQSIERIKQDEAAGKKVGN
;
A
#
# COMPACT_ATOMS: atom_id res chain seq x y z
N MET A 1 41.78 -8.59 24.63
CA MET A 1 42.62 -7.42 24.31
C MET A 1 42.40 -7.07 22.84
N GLY A 2 41.83 -5.91 22.50
CA GLY A 2 41.76 -5.43 21.11
C GLY A 2 40.39 -5.06 20.51
N TRP A 3 39.50 -4.44 21.29
CA TRP A 3 38.43 -3.56 20.82
C TRP A 3 38.93 -2.40 19.94
N PHE A 4 38.50 -2.37 18.69
CA PHE A 4 38.68 -1.24 17.78
C PHE A 4 37.76 -0.08 18.21
N SER A 5 38.34 1.10 18.43
CA SER A 5 37.64 2.39 18.38
C SER A 5 37.58 2.86 16.94
N SER A 6 36.37 3.14 16.43
CA SER A 6 36.14 4.11 15.35
C SER A 6 34.74 4.70 15.47
N SER A 7 34.65 5.97 15.11
CA SER A 7 33.72 6.99 15.56
C SER A 7 32.27 6.87 15.08
N SER A 8 31.40 7.46 15.89
CA SER A 8 29.95 7.64 15.75
C SER A 8 29.53 8.41 14.49
N ASP A 9 28.65 7.81 13.70
CA ASP A 9 27.34 8.34 13.26
C ASP A 9 26.78 7.41 12.16
N ALA A 10 26.04 6.38 12.57
CA ALA A 10 25.40 5.44 11.66
C ALA A 10 23.91 5.31 12.01
N PRO A 11 23.01 5.30 11.02
CA PRO A 11 21.58 5.26 11.25
C PRO A 11 21.25 4.00 12.05
N GLN A 12 20.56 4.17 13.17
CA GLN A 12 20.30 3.07 14.09
C GLN A 12 19.60 1.92 13.33
N LYS A 13 20.18 0.73 13.43
CA LYS A 13 19.56 -0.48 12.90
C LYS A 13 18.58 -1.00 13.94
N ALA A 14 17.37 -1.33 13.48
CA ALA A 14 16.46 -2.15 14.27
C ALA A 14 17.08 -3.55 14.47
N SER A 15 16.73 -4.19 15.59
CA SER A 15 17.27 -5.48 16.06
C SER A 15 17.08 -6.65 15.09
N ASP A 16 16.26 -6.48 14.05
CA ASP A 16 15.94 -7.44 13.00
C ASP A 16 16.74 -7.18 11.70
N GLY A 17 17.67 -6.22 11.71
CA GLY A 17 18.39 -5.78 10.52
C GLY A 17 17.63 -4.79 9.64
N GLY A 18 16.44 -4.34 10.07
CA GLY A 18 15.67 -3.27 9.42
C GLY A 18 16.19 -1.87 9.77
N LYS A 19 15.86 -0.86 8.94
CA LYS A 19 16.10 0.56 9.28
C LYS A 19 15.08 1.02 10.32
N ILE A 20 15.49 1.90 11.26
CA ILE A 20 14.63 2.53 12.30
C ILE A 20 13.20 2.70 11.82
N ALA A 21 12.26 2.12 12.57
CA ALA A 21 10.85 2.37 12.37
C ALA A 21 10.63 3.89 12.46
N PRO A 22 10.11 4.54 11.40
CA PRO A 22 9.77 5.95 11.52
C PRO A 22 8.67 6.03 12.60
N ASP A 23 8.74 7.07 13.42
CA ASP A 23 7.97 7.23 14.66
C ASP A 23 6.48 6.86 14.47
N ARG A 24 5.78 6.44 15.54
CA ARG A 24 4.35 6.06 15.40
C ARG A 24 3.52 7.16 14.71
N SER A 25 3.93 8.42 14.84
CA SER A 25 3.31 9.58 14.19
C SER A 25 3.47 9.58 12.66
N SER A 26 4.63 9.19 12.11
CA SER A 26 4.84 9.14 10.65
C SER A 26 4.00 8.07 9.99
N ARG A 27 3.78 6.93 10.66
CA ARG A 27 2.95 5.84 10.12
C ARG A 27 1.49 6.23 10.05
N ASP A 28 1.01 6.93 11.08
CA ASP A 28 -0.35 7.49 11.09
C ASP A 28 -0.53 8.50 9.95
N LYS A 29 0.44 9.39 9.72
CA LYS A 29 0.45 10.31 8.57
C LYS A 29 0.41 9.55 7.24
N CYS A 30 1.21 8.49 7.10
CA CYS A 30 1.23 7.65 5.90
C CYS A 30 -0.14 7.01 5.63
N TYR A 31 -0.80 6.45 6.65
CA TYR A 31 -2.13 5.86 6.49
C TYR A 31 -3.19 6.91 6.14
N LYS A 32 -3.13 8.10 6.74
CA LYS A 32 -4.02 9.20 6.38
C LYS A 32 -3.84 9.62 4.92
N GLY A 33 -2.60 9.78 4.46
CA GLY A 33 -2.30 10.08 3.05
C GLY A 33 -2.81 9.00 2.10
N ARG A 34 -2.60 7.72 2.46
CA ARG A 34 -3.13 6.57 1.71
C ARG A 34 -4.64 6.64 1.58
N ASP A 35 -5.34 6.84 2.68
CA ASP A 35 -6.80 6.78 2.73
C ASP A 35 -7.44 7.95 1.95
N LEU A 36 -6.83 9.14 1.99
CA LEU A 36 -7.24 10.28 1.16
C LEU A 36 -7.06 9.99 -0.34
N PHE A 37 -5.91 9.46 -0.73
CA PHE A 37 -5.66 9.06 -2.12
C PHE A 37 -6.66 8.01 -2.58
N PHE A 38 -6.88 6.97 -1.78
CA PHE A 38 -7.82 5.89 -2.10
C PHE A 38 -9.27 6.37 -2.20
N LYS A 39 -9.70 7.29 -1.33
CA LYS A 39 -11.00 7.93 -1.43
C LYS A 39 -11.17 8.70 -2.75
N CYS A 40 -10.16 9.46 -3.18
CA CYS A 40 -10.20 10.13 -4.48
C CYS A 40 -10.28 9.14 -5.64
N LEU A 41 -9.52 8.04 -5.58
CA LEU A 41 -9.59 6.98 -6.58
C LEU A 41 -11.00 6.35 -6.66
N ASP A 42 -11.63 6.08 -5.51
CA ASP A 42 -12.98 5.52 -5.44
C ASP A 42 -14.01 6.46 -6.06
N GLN A 43 -13.94 7.76 -5.77
CA GLN A 43 -14.81 8.78 -6.36
C GLN A 43 -14.68 8.87 -7.89
N ASN A 44 -13.54 8.47 -8.44
CA ASN A 44 -13.26 8.52 -9.86
C ASN A 44 -13.34 7.16 -10.57
N GLY A 45 -13.76 6.10 -9.85
CA GLY A 45 -13.88 4.75 -10.40
C GLY A 45 -12.54 4.11 -10.78
N ILE A 46 -11.46 4.48 -10.10
CA ILE A 46 -10.10 3.97 -10.37
C ILE A 46 -9.75 2.90 -9.31
N ILE A 47 -9.70 1.64 -9.71
CA ILE A 47 -9.25 0.56 -8.82
C ILE A 47 -7.74 0.35 -8.91
N ASP A 48 -7.23 0.21 -10.13
CA ASP A 48 -5.81 -0.08 -10.41
C ASP A 48 -5.07 1.20 -10.79
N ALA A 49 -4.58 1.92 -9.77
CA ALA A 49 -3.78 3.13 -9.94
C ALA A 49 -2.35 2.85 -10.46
N ILE A 50 -1.94 1.59 -10.59
CA ILE A 50 -0.65 1.21 -11.19
C ILE A 50 -0.80 1.20 -12.71
N LYS A 51 -1.86 0.54 -13.21
CA LYS A 51 -2.17 0.53 -14.66
C LYS A 51 -2.71 1.86 -15.15
N LYS A 52 -3.52 2.54 -14.33
CA LYS A 52 -4.15 3.83 -14.64
C LYS A 52 -3.43 5.01 -13.99
N ASP A 53 -2.11 4.95 -13.91
CA ASP A 53 -1.31 6.00 -13.24
C ASP A 53 -1.53 7.39 -13.86
N GLY A 54 -1.67 7.48 -15.19
CA GLY A 54 -2.01 8.74 -15.87
C GLY A 54 -3.36 9.33 -15.43
N GLU A 55 -4.41 8.51 -15.36
CA GLU A 55 -5.73 8.95 -14.88
C GLU A 55 -5.70 9.30 -13.38
N ALA A 56 -5.00 8.49 -12.57
CA ALA A 56 -4.85 8.72 -11.14
C ALA A 56 -4.11 10.04 -10.86
N ARG A 57 -3.04 10.33 -11.60
CA ARG A 57 -2.34 11.62 -11.52
C ARG A 57 -3.19 12.78 -12.01
N ALA A 58 -3.96 12.60 -13.09
CA ALA A 58 -4.80 13.68 -13.61
C ALA A 58 -5.93 14.07 -12.66
N LYS A 59 -6.52 13.09 -11.95
CA LYS A 59 -7.71 13.31 -11.12
C LYS A 59 -7.42 13.44 -9.62
N CYS A 60 -6.34 12.83 -9.14
CA CYS A 60 -5.98 12.74 -7.72
C CYS A 60 -4.54 13.19 -7.46
N ALA A 61 -4.02 14.15 -8.25
CA ALA A 61 -2.63 14.62 -8.15
C ALA A 61 -2.24 15.04 -6.73
N LYS A 62 -3.12 15.79 -6.07
CA LYS A 62 -2.86 16.37 -4.75
C LYS A 62 -2.75 15.28 -3.69
N GLU A 63 -3.73 14.40 -3.61
CA GLU A 63 -3.76 13.31 -2.64
C GLU A 63 -2.64 12.29 -2.91
N LEU A 64 -2.28 12.08 -4.18
CA LEU A 64 -1.14 11.25 -4.55
C LEU A 64 0.18 11.84 -4.04
N GLN A 65 0.39 13.16 -4.21
CA GLN A 65 1.57 13.83 -3.68
C GLN A 65 1.62 13.76 -2.14
N GLU A 66 0.50 13.98 -1.46
CA GLU A 66 0.41 13.85 0.00
C GLU A 66 0.74 12.41 0.46
N PHE A 67 0.24 11.41 -0.25
CA PHE A 67 0.52 10.01 0.01
C PHE A 67 2.01 9.65 -0.20
N GLU A 68 2.60 10.11 -1.31
CA GLU A 68 4.02 9.86 -1.63
C GLU A 68 4.99 10.61 -0.70
N ASN A 69 4.61 11.78 -0.20
CA ASN A 69 5.40 12.54 0.77
C ASN A 69 5.29 11.97 2.19
N ALA A 70 4.13 11.41 2.56
CA ALA A 70 3.89 10.87 3.90
C ALA A 70 4.40 9.42 4.08
N CYS A 71 4.54 8.66 2.98
CA CYS A 71 4.91 7.25 3.00
C CYS A 71 6.27 6.99 2.35
N SER A 72 6.94 5.91 2.77
CA SER A 72 8.08 5.39 1.99
C SER A 72 7.64 4.88 0.62
N ALA A 73 8.49 4.99 -0.39
CA ALA A 73 8.19 4.49 -1.74
C ALA A 73 7.81 3.00 -1.76
N THR A 74 8.45 2.18 -0.92
CA THR A 74 8.10 0.76 -0.76
C THR A 74 6.67 0.57 -0.25
N TRP A 75 6.23 1.39 0.71
CA TRP A 75 4.87 1.34 1.25
C TRP A 75 3.84 1.84 0.23
N VAL A 76 4.14 2.91 -0.50
CA VAL A 76 3.29 3.40 -1.58
C VAL A 76 3.04 2.31 -2.61
N LYS A 77 4.11 1.67 -3.11
CA LYS A 77 4.02 0.56 -4.06
C LYS A 77 3.19 -0.59 -3.49
N TYR A 78 3.52 -1.05 -2.28
CA TYR A 78 2.82 -2.14 -1.62
C TYR A 78 1.32 -1.88 -1.47
N PHE A 79 0.90 -0.68 -1.03
CA PHE A 79 -0.52 -0.39 -0.87
C PHE A 79 -1.27 -0.31 -2.20
N LYS A 80 -0.66 0.28 -3.24
CA LYS A 80 -1.26 0.30 -4.58
C LYS A 80 -1.48 -1.13 -5.10
N GLU A 81 -0.50 -2.02 -4.92
CA GLU A 81 -0.61 -3.44 -5.30
C GLU A 81 -1.66 -4.18 -4.45
N LYS A 82 -1.63 -3.98 -3.12
CA LYS A 82 -2.55 -4.59 -2.17
C LYS A 82 -4.00 -4.27 -2.48
N ARG A 83 -4.31 -3.00 -2.80
CA ARG A 83 -5.66 -2.56 -3.19
C ARG A 83 -6.20 -3.36 -4.39
N VAL A 84 -5.38 -3.60 -5.41
CA VAL A 84 -5.77 -4.38 -6.59
C VAL A 84 -5.94 -5.86 -6.25
N MET A 85 -5.05 -6.42 -5.44
CA MET A 85 -5.13 -7.81 -5.00
C MET A 85 -6.39 -8.08 -4.18
N GLU A 86 -6.70 -7.21 -3.22
CA GLU A 86 -7.90 -7.33 -2.37
C GLU A 86 -9.17 -7.22 -3.21
N TYR A 87 -9.24 -6.26 -4.13
CA TYR A 87 -10.36 -6.15 -5.05
C TYR A 87 -10.60 -7.44 -5.86
N ARG A 88 -9.54 -8.05 -6.41
CA ARG A 88 -9.64 -9.30 -7.17
C ARG A 88 -10.02 -10.49 -6.30
N ARG A 89 -9.52 -10.53 -5.07
CA ARG A 89 -9.92 -11.54 -4.08
C ARG A 89 -11.41 -11.45 -3.82
N ASP A 90 -11.93 -10.25 -3.55
CA ASP A 90 -13.34 -10.04 -3.25
C ASP A 90 -14.23 -10.43 -4.42
N GLN A 91 -13.88 -10.03 -5.65
CA GLN A 91 -14.57 -10.48 -6.87
C GLN A 91 -14.57 -12.00 -7.04
N SER A 92 -13.48 -12.68 -6.67
CA SER A 92 -13.38 -14.13 -6.79
C SER A 92 -14.28 -14.83 -5.77
N ILE A 93 -14.30 -14.32 -4.53
CA ILE A 93 -15.20 -14.81 -3.47
C ILE A 93 -16.65 -14.59 -3.86
N GLU A 94 -17.01 -13.43 -4.42
CA GLU A 94 -18.36 -13.15 -4.91
C GLU A 94 -18.79 -14.12 -6.02
N ARG A 95 -17.90 -14.42 -6.98
CA ARG A 95 -18.18 -15.42 -8.03
C ARG A 95 -18.42 -16.82 -7.45
N ILE A 96 -17.57 -17.26 -6.51
CA ILE A 96 -17.75 -18.56 -5.86
C ILE A 96 -19.11 -18.63 -5.16
N LYS A 97 -19.48 -17.59 -4.40
CA LYS A 97 -20.78 -17.52 -3.73
C LYS A 97 -21.95 -17.56 -4.73
N GLN A 98 -21.82 -16.90 -5.87
CA GLN A 98 -22.83 -16.93 -6.94
C GLN A 98 -22.93 -18.32 -7.59
N ASP A 99 -21.81 -18.98 -7.87
CA ASP A 99 -21.78 -20.34 -8.43
C ASP A 99 -22.38 -21.37 -7.45
N GLU A 100 -22.07 -21.25 -6.15
CA GLU A 100 -22.68 -22.05 -5.08
C GLU A 100 -24.20 -21.83 -5.00
N ALA A 101 -24.65 -20.57 -5.02
CA ALA A 101 -26.08 -20.23 -5.00
C ALA A 101 -26.81 -20.70 -6.27
N ALA A 102 -26.13 -20.72 -7.42
CA ALA A 102 -26.66 -21.23 -8.68
C ALA A 102 -26.59 -22.76 -8.81
N GLY A 103 -26.10 -23.47 -7.78
CA GLY A 103 -25.96 -24.93 -7.78
C GLY A 103 -24.91 -25.45 -8.78
N LYS A 104 -24.04 -24.57 -9.28
CA LYS A 104 -22.98 -24.91 -10.24
C LYS A 104 -21.85 -25.55 -9.44
N LYS A 105 -21.78 -26.88 -9.43
CA LYS A 105 -20.64 -27.59 -8.83
C LYS A 105 -19.36 -27.12 -9.52
N VAL A 106 -18.51 -26.39 -8.79
CA VAL A 106 -17.14 -26.09 -9.22
C VAL A 106 -16.48 -27.44 -9.47
N GLY A 107 -16.25 -27.73 -10.76
CA GLY A 107 -15.93 -29.06 -11.26
C GLY A 107 -14.61 -29.61 -10.74
N ASN A 108 -14.65 -30.93 -10.56
CA ASN A 108 -13.61 -31.90 -10.17
C ASN A 108 -12.23 -31.70 -10.81
#